data_AF-A0A496UY93-F1
#
_entry.id   AF-A0A496UY93-F1
#
_cell.length_a   1.000
_cell.length_b   1.000
_cell.length_c   1.000
_cell.angle_alpha   90.00
_cell.angle_beta   90.00
_cell.angle_gamma   90.00
#
_symmetry.space_group_name_H-M   'P 1'
#
loop_
_entity.id
_entity.type
_entity.pdbx_description
1 polymer ?
#
loop_
_entity_poly.entity_id
_entity_poly.type
_entity_poly.pdbx_seq_one_letter_code
_entity_poly.pdbx_strand_id
1 'polypeptide(L)' 'MYAERFILETDRSGNLKYLPKLPANKQFEIICLVLEDVTKHVKRTPHPDIAGKLKIMSDIFNSVPSSDWNFSL' A
#
# COMPACT_ATOMS: atom_id res chain seq x y z
N MET A 1 -2.15 -25.39 17.44
CA MET A 1 -2.17 -23.91 17.50
C MET A 1 -3.57 -23.47 17.12
N TYR A 2 -4.22 -22.65 17.95
CA TYR A 2 -5.60 -22.17 17.74
C TYR A 2 -5.54 -20.66 17.51
N ALA A 3 -6.21 -20.17 16.46
CA ALA A 3 -6.18 -18.76 16.08
C ALA A 3 -7.61 -18.24 15.89
N GLU A 4 -7.94 -17.15 16.58
CA GLU A 4 -9.20 -16.43 16.40
C GLU A 4 -8.94 -15.14 15.63
N ARG A 5 -9.80 -14.85 14.65
CA ARG A 5 -9.76 -13.61 13.88
C ARG A 5 -10.70 -12.60 14.50
N PHE A 6 -10.16 -11.46 14.91
CA PHE A 6 -10.92 -10.27 15.31
C PHE A 6 -10.75 -9.18 14.25
N ILE A 7 -11.83 -8.50 13.90
CA ILE A 7 -11.79 -7.30 13.07
C ILE A 7 -11.83 -6.10 14.00
N LEU A 8 -10.77 -5.30 13.99
CA LEU A 8 -10.64 -4.11 14.81
C LEU A 8 -10.59 -2.87 13.91
N GLU A 9 -11.23 -1.80 14.36
CA GLU A 9 -11.24 -0.52 13.65
C GLU A 9 -10.37 0.51 14.38
N THR A 10 -9.68 1.35 13.60
CA THR A 10 -8.96 2.50 14.12
C THR A 10 -9.77 3.78 14.01
N ASP A 11 -9.55 4.72 14.92
CA ASP A 11 -10.04 6.09 14.83
C ASP A 11 -9.20 6.93 13.84
N ARG A 12 -9.50 8.23 13.74
CA ARG A 12 -8.78 9.16 12.85
C ARG A 12 -7.33 9.41 13.26
N SER A 13 -6.98 9.13 14.50
CA SER A 13 -5.63 9.28 15.04
C SER A 13 -4.83 7.97 15.01
N GLY A 14 -5.43 6.88 14.49
CA GLY A 14 -4.81 5.57 14.39
C GLY A 14 -4.96 4.70 15.64
N ASN A 15 -5.76 5.11 16.64
CA ASN A 15 -5.97 4.30 17.84
C ASN A 15 -7.07 3.26 17.62
N LEU A 16 -6.92 2.07 18.18
CA LEU A 16 -7.99 1.07 18.20
C LEU A 16 -9.20 1.63 18.96
N LYS A 17 -10.37 1.63 18.32
CA LYS A 17 -11.61 2.11 18.95
C LYS A 17 -12.05 1.24 20.13
N TYR A 18 -11.77 -0.06 20.04
CA TYR A 18 -12.15 -1.04 21.04
C TYR A 18 -11.12 -2.16 21.10
N LEU A 19 -10.81 -2.61 22.32
CA LEU A 19 -9.95 -3.77 22.59
C LEU A 19 -10.80 -4.87 23.23
N PRO A 20 -10.89 -6.07 22.61
CA PRO A 20 -11.60 -7.18 23.21
C PRO A 20 -10.90 -7.67 24.48
N LYS A 21 -11.69 -8.20 25.42
CA LYS A 21 -11.15 -8.77 26.65
C LYS A 21 -10.45 -10.09 26.35
N LEU A 22 -9.14 -10.14 26.61
CA LEU A 22 -8.34 -11.35 26.44
C LEU A 22 -8.40 -12.27 27.67
N PRO A 23 -8.20 -13.58 27.50
CA PRO A 23 -8.03 -14.53 28.59
C PRO A 23 -6.89 -14.14 29.55
N ALA A 24 -7.14 -14.30 30.86
CA ALA A 24 -6.15 -13.99 31.89
C ALA A 24 -4.96 -14.96 31.86
N ASN A 25 -3.75 -14.43 32.16
CA ASN A 25 -2.51 -15.19 32.31
C ASN A 25 -2.12 -16.03 31.07
N LYS A 26 -2.36 -15.50 29.87
CA LYS A 26 -1.98 -16.12 28.59
C LYS A 26 -1.07 -15.19 27.78
N GLN A 27 -0.16 -15.79 27.03
CA GLN A 27 0.70 -15.09 26.07
C GLN A 27 0.06 -15.18 24.68
N PHE A 28 0.04 -14.05 23.98
CA PHE A 28 -0.52 -13.94 22.64
C PHE A 28 0.53 -13.39 21.68
N GLU A 29 0.58 -13.96 20.48
CA GLU A 29 1.24 -13.37 19.31
C GLU A 29 0.15 -12.70 18.47
N ILE A 30 0.38 -11.45 18.07
CA ILE A 30 -0.61 -10.64 17.33
C ILE A 30 -0.07 -10.38 15.93
N ILE A 31 -0.88 -10.69 14.92
CA ILE A 31 -0.60 -10.37 13.52
C ILE A 31 -1.62 -9.34 13.07
N CYS A 32 -1.15 -8.16 12.68
CA CYS A 32 -1.98 -7.08 12.18
C CYS A 32 -1.99 -7.10 10.64
N LEU A 33 -3.19 -7.18 10.06
CA LEU A 33 -3.41 -7.06 8.61
C LEU A 33 -4.31 -5.86 8.33
N VAL A 34 -3.82 -4.89 7.56
CA VAL A 34 -4.63 -3.78 7.08
C VAL A 34 -5.55 -4.30 5.97
N LEU A 35 -6.86 -4.29 6.22
CA LEU A 35 -7.86 -4.88 5.31
C LEU A 35 -8.23 -3.94 4.16
N GLU A 36 -8.35 -2.64 4.45
CA GLU A 36 -8.65 -1.62 3.46
C GLU A 36 -7.81 -0.38 3.77
N ASP A 37 -7.02 0.06 2.79
CA ASP A 37 -6.37 1.35 2.85
C ASP A 37 -7.34 2.39 2.29
N VAL A 38 -7.97 3.16 3.19
CA VAL A 38 -8.95 4.20 2.81
C VAL A 38 -8.25 5.44 2.24
N THR A 39 -6.93 5.38 2.02
CA THR A 39 -6.28 6.33 1.13
C THR A 39 -6.88 6.14 -0.26
N LYS A 40 -7.95 6.90 -0.55
CA LYS A 40 -8.46 7.06 -1.90
C LYS A 40 -7.29 7.56 -2.72
N HIS A 41 -6.63 6.66 -3.46
CA HIS A 41 -5.66 7.06 -4.45
C HIS A 41 -6.42 7.98 -5.40
N VAL A 42 -6.14 9.27 -5.29
CA VAL A 42 -6.61 10.27 -6.24
C VAL A 42 -5.99 9.84 -7.56
N LYS A 43 -6.76 9.15 -8.39
CA LYS A 43 -6.35 8.85 -9.76
C LYS A 43 -6.17 10.20 -10.44
N ARG A 44 -4.92 10.64 -10.57
CA ARG A 44 -4.57 11.88 -11.26
C ARG A 44 -4.94 11.67 -12.72
N THR A 45 -5.99 12.34 -13.16
CA THR A 45 -6.32 12.42 -14.58
C THR A 45 -5.54 13.59 -15.19
N PRO A 46 -5.00 13.43 -16.41
CA PRO A 46 -4.43 14.55 -17.14
C PRO A 46 -5.44 15.69 -17.30
N HIS A 47 -4.97 16.93 -17.44
CA HIS A 47 -5.82 18.07 -17.79
C HIS A 47 -6.64 17.74 -19.06
N PRO A 48 -7.92 18.16 -19.17
CA PRO A 48 -8.79 17.83 -20.30
C PRO A 48 -8.16 18.11 -21.68
N ASP A 49 -7.36 19.16 -21.78
CA ASP A 49 -6.68 19.54 -23.02
C ASP A 49 -5.59 18.56 -23.48
N ILE A 50 -5.13 17.68 -22.58
CA ILE A 50 -4.04 16.73 -22.78
C ILE A 50 -4.57 15.29 -22.78
N ALA A 51 -5.69 15.04 -22.08
CA ALA A 51 -6.34 13.74 -22.01
C ALA A 51 -6.65 13.20 -23.43
N GLY A 52 -6.18 11.99 -23.74
CA GLY A 52 -6.40 11.33 -25.03
C GLY A 52 -5.54 11.84 -26.20
N LYS A 53 -4.79 12.93 -26.04
CA LYS A 53 -3.86 13.45 -27.07
C LYS A 53 -2.44 12.91 -26.94
N LEU A 54 -2.11 12.32 -25.79
CA LEU A 54 -0.81 11.71 -25.55
C LEU A 54 -0.81 10.25 -26.00
N LYS A 55 0.11 9.89 -26.89
CA LYS A 55 0.45 8.50 -27.20
C LYS A 55 1.60 8.09 -26.30
N ILE A 56 1.35 7.17 -25.36
CA ILE A 56 2.43 6.57 -24.56
C ILE A 56 3.26 5.73 -25.52
N MET A 57 4.47 6.18 -25.85
CA MET A 57 5.35 5.55 -26.83
C MET A 57 6.11 4.33 -26.28
N SER A 58 5.55 3.63 -25.28
CA SER A 58 6.15 2.56 -24.46
C SER A 58 6.97 3.04 -23.26
N ASP A 59 7.46 2.06 -22.49
CA ASP A 59 8.14 2.21 -21.21
C ASP A 59 9.56 2.77 -21.40
N ILE A 60 9.90 3.83 -20.67
CA ILE A 60 11.23 4.48 -20.73
C ILE A 60 12.33 3.52 -20.23
N PHE A 61 11.94 2.46 -19.52
CA PHE A 61 12.82 1.43 -18.99
C PHE A 61 13.27 0.36 -19.99
N ASN A 62 12.84 0.40 -21.26
CA ASN A 62 13.56 -0.30 -22.34
C ASN A 62 14.85 0.45 -22.73
N SER A 63 15.51 1.10 -21.77
CA SER A 63 16.88 1.53 -21.94
C SER A 63 17.77 0.28 -22.05
N VAL A 64 18.91 0.44 -22.72
CA VAL A 64 19.93 -0.63 -22.76
C VAL A 64 20.20 -1.13 -21.32
N PRO A 65 20.44 -2.44 -21.11
CA PRO A 65 20.74 -2.98 -19.79
C PRO A 65 21.82 -2.16 -19.08
N SER A 66 21.79 -2.12 -17.75
CA SER A 66 22.76 -1.33 -16.97
C SER A 66 24.22 -1.69 -17.25
N SER A 67 24.50 -2.88 -17.80
CA SER A 67 25.81 -3.30 -18.29
C SER A 67 26.35 -2.45 -19.44
N ASP A 68 25.46 -1.87 -20.24
CA ASP A 68 25.78 -1.12 -21.46
C ASP A 68 25.91 0.39 -21.16
N TRP A 69 25.79 0.79 -19.89
CA TRP A 69 25.92 2.18 -19.47
C TRP A 69 27.40 2.51 -19.34
N ASN A 70 27.92 3.33 -20.25
CA ASN A 70 29.30 3.75 -20.19
C ASN A 70 29.50 4.82 -19.10
N PHE A 71 30.04 4.43 -17.95
CA PHE A 71 30.41 5.33 -16.85
C PHE A 71 31.87 5.80 -16.91
N SER A 72 32.59 5.60 -18.02
CA SER A 72 33.93 6.16 -18.15
C SER A 72 33.86 7.68 -18.31
N LEU A 73 34.35 8.37 -17.27
CA LEU A 73 34.62 9.80 -17.19
C LEU A 73 35.90 10.16 -17.93
#